data_AF-A0A654ZAN7-F1
#
_entry.id   AF-A0A654ZAN7-F1
#
_cell.length_a   1.000
_cell.length_b   1.000
_cell.length_c   1.000
_cell.angle_alpha   90.00
_cell.angle_beta   90.00
_cell.angle_gamma   90.00
#
_symmetry.space_group_name_H-M   'P 1'
#
loop_
_entity.id
_entity.type
_entity.pdbx_description
1 polymer ?
#
loop_
_entity_poly.entity_id
_entity_poly.type
_entity_poly.pdbx_seq_one_letter_code
_entity_poly.pdbx_strand_id
1 'polypeptide(L)'
;MLADRAFQWSLNAGVVIQRVVERDSPSWSPRFIDHLVGDRIHRELMEFTDKVRRNPDHELRRSATRFLFDFADDLQHDPATVARADAIKEELMARDEIATAAAAAWKTLKRLVLEGVDDPSSALRTRITDAVIRIGESLRDDADLRDKVDSWTVRAAQHLVSEYGVEITAIITETIERWDAEEASRRIELHVGRDLQFIRINGTVVGAMAGLAIYAIAQLLF
;
A
#
# COMPACT_ATOMS: atom_id res chain seq x y z
N MET A 1 -0.43 17.89 -0.45
CA MET A 1 0.91 17.56 -0.99
C MET A 1 1.03 17.84 -2.49
N LEU A 2 0.31 17.12 -3.39
CA LEU A 2 0.37 17.42 -4.83
C LEU A 2 -0.25 18.78 -5.19
N ALA A 3 -1.42 19.11 -4.61
CA ALA A 3 -2.06 20.42 -4.82
C ALA A 3 -1.21 21.59 -4.30
N ASP A 4 -0.50 21.41 -3.18
CA ASP A 4 0.42 22.43 -2.66
C ASP A 4 1.62 22.67 -3.57
N ARG A 5 2.21 21.59 -4.12
CA ARG A 5 3.30 21.70 -5.10
C ARG A 5 2.83 22.31 -6.42
N ALA A 6 1.64 21.94 -6.90
CA ALA A 6 1.04 22.55 -8.08
C ALA A 6 0.82 24.05 -7.88
N PHE A 7 0.34 24.46 -6.70
CA PHE A 7 0.18 25.88 -6.36
C PHE A 7 1.52 26.61 -6.34
N GLN A 8 2.54 26.04 -5.69
CA GLN A 8 3.89 26.61 -5.66
C GLN A 8 4.52 26.73 -7.05
N TRP A 9 4.28 25.77 -7.94
CA TRP A 9 4.70 25.88 -9.33
C TRP A 9 3.95 27.00 -10.06
N SER A 10 2.63 27.11 -9.87
CA SER A 10 1.80 28.15 -10.51
C SER A 10 2.24 29.58 -10.15
N LEU A 11 2.76 29.80 -8.93
CA LEU A 11 3.29 31.09 -8.51
C LEU A 11 4.48 31.56 -9.38
N ASN A 12 5.29 30.61 -9.85
CA ASN A 12 6.49 30.88 -10.64
C ASN A 12 6.27 30.64 -12.15
N ALA A 13 5.09 30.16 -12.55
CA ALA A 13 4.79 29.76 -13.92
C ALA A 13 4.62 30.94 -14.89
N GLY A 14 4.48 32.18 -14.40
CA GLY A 14 4.24 33.37 -15.23
C GLY A 14 5.24 33.52 -16.38
N VAL A 15 6.53 33.34 -16.12
CA VAL A 15 7.59 33.43 -17.15
C VAL A 15 7.47 32.32 -18.21
N VAL A 16 7.04 31.13 -17.81
CA VAL A 16 6.88 29.99 -18.71
C VAL A 16 5.63 30.17 -19.57
N ILE A 17 4.51 30.57 -18.96
CA ILE A 17 3.24 30.83 -19.64
C ILE A 17 3.42 31.93 -20.66
N GLN A 18 4.06 33.04 -20.28
CA GLN A 18 4.31 34.15 -21.16
C GLN A 18 5.18 33.76 -22.37
N ARG A 19 6.25 32.97 -22.14
CA ARG A 19 7.11 32.48 -23.23
C ARG A 19 6.36 31.56 -24.19
N VAL A 20 5.47 30.70 -23.69
CA VAL A 20 4.66 29.80 -24.52
C VAL A 20 3.62 30.59 -25.33
N VAL A 21 2.93 31.53 -24.70
CA VAL A 21 1.94 32.39 -25.36
C VAL A 21 2.61 33.23 -26.45
N GLU A 22 3.78 33.82 -26.18
CA GLU A 22 4.53 34.57 -27.19
C GLU A 22 5.01 33.68 -28.34
N ARG A 23 5.47 32.45 -28.06
CA ARG A 23 5.97 31.51 -29.08
C ARG A 23 4.86 30.96 -29.99
N ASP A 24 3.72 30.62 -29.40
CA ASP A 24 2.61 29.96 -30.08
C ASP A 24 1.52 30.98 -30.52
N SER A 25 1.77 32.29 -30.34
CA SER A 25 0.87 33.37 -30.77
C SER A 25 0.73 33.41 -32.30
N PRO A 26 -0.48 33.63 -32.83
CA PRO A 26 -0.67 33.82 -34.26
C PRO A 26 0.07 35.06 -34.78
N SER A 27 0.60 35.00 -36.00
CA SER A 27 1.36 36.10 -36.62
C SER A 27 0.60 37.43 -36.78
N TRP A 28 -0.74 37.39 -36.65
CA TRP A 28 -1.61 38.56 -36.70
C TRP A 28 -1.84 39.20 -35.32
N SER A 29 -1.38 38.59 -34.23
CA SER A 29 -1.57 39.05 -32.85
C SER A 29 -0.61 40.21 -32.50
N PRO A 30 -1.11 41.35 -32.02
CA PRO A 30 -0.27 42.37 -31.41
C PRO A 30 0.30 41.92 -30.06
N ARG A 31 1.58 42.19 -29.80
CA ARG A 31 2.26 41.78 -28.55
C ARG A 31 1.55 42.19 -27.25
N PHE A 32 0.80 43.29 -27.25
CA PHE A 32 0.04 43.72 -26.07
C PHE A 32 -1.12 42.76 -25.75
N ILE A 33 -1.71 42.11 -26.76
CA ILE A 33 -2.75 41.08 -26.59
C ILE A 33 -2.11 39.82 -26.00
N ASP A 34 -0.93 39.42 -26.47
CA ASP A 34 -0.21 38.24 -25.96
C ASP A 34 0.13 38.39 -24.46
N HIS A 35 0.58 39.58 -24.04
CA HIS A 35 0.82 39.87 -22.62
C HIS A 35 -0.46 39.83 -21.78
N LEU A 36 -1.56 40.43 -22.26
CA LEU A 36 -2.85 40.42 -21.54
C LEU A 36 -3.40 38.99 -21.38
N VAL A 37 -3.27 38.16 -22.42
CA VAL A 37 -3.69 36.76 -22.41
C VAL A 37 -2.79 35.95 -21.45
N GLY A 38 -1.48 36.16 -21.50
CA GLY A 38 -0.53 35.52 -20.58
C GLY A 38 -0.82 35.84 -19.11
N ASP A 39 -1.02 37.12 -18.79
CA ASP A 39 -1.35 37.57 -17.44
C ASP A 39 -2.71 37.05 -16.94
N ARG A 40 -3.69 36.94 -17.85
CA ARG A 40 -5.00 36.39 -17.53
C ARG A 40 -4.91 34.89 -17.24
N ILE A 41 -4.21 34.14 -18.08
CA ILE A 41 -3.99 32.69 -17.91
C ILE A 41 -3.24 32.40 -16.62
N HIS A 42 -2.17 33.16 -16.33
CA HIS A 42 -1.40 32.98 -15.10
C HIS A 42 -2.25 33.19 -13.85
N ARG A 43 -3.06 34.25 -13.83
CA ARG A 43 -3.95 34.57 -12.72
C ARG A 43 -5.03 33.51 -12.49
N GLU A 44 -5.70 33.09 -13.56
CA GLU A 44 -6.72 32.03 -13.49
C GLU A 44 -6.13 30.69 -13.05
N LEU A 45 -4.92 30.34 -13.53
CA LEU A 45 -4.21 29.15 -13.11
C LEU A 45 -3.87 29.18 -11.62
N MET A 46 -3.36 30.30 -11.12
CA MET A 46 -3.08 30.47 -9.69
C MET A 46 -4.35 30.34 -8.86
N GLU A 47 -5.42 31.02 -9.25
CA GLU A 47 -6.69 31.03 -8.53
C GLU A 47 -7.35 29.64 -8.52
N PHE A 48 -7.32 28.94 -9.65
CA PHE A 48 -7.78 27.56 -9.77
C PHE A 48 -6.99 26.61 -8.86
N THR A 49 -5.66 26.70 -8.89
CA THR A 49 -4.81 25.80 -8.11
C THR A 49 -4.95 26.05 -6.61
N ASP A 50 -5.16 27.30 -6.21
CA ASP A 50 -5.47 27.67 -4.83
C ASP A 50 -6.85 27.16 -4.36
N LYS A 51 -7.88 27.23 -5.21
CA LYS A 51 -9.21 26.64 -4.94
C LYS A 51 -9.13 25.12 -4.76
N VAL A 52 -8.39 24.42 -5.61
CA VAL A 52 -8.16 22.97 -5.51
C VAL A 52 -7.36 22.60 -4.25
N ARG A 53 -6.41 23.45 -3.86
CA ARG A 53 -5.59 23.26 -2.64
C ARG A 53 -6.42 23.41 -1.37
N ARG A 54 -7.24 24.46 -1.28
CA ARG A 54 -8.01 24.79 -0.07
C ARG A 54 -9.25 23.93 0.14
N ASN A 55 -9.78 23.31 -0.93
CA ASN A 55 -10.97 22.47 -0.84
C ASN A 55 -10.62 20.97 -1.03
N PRO A 56 -10.63 20.15 0.04
CA PRO A 56 -10.46 18.71 -0.05
C PRO A 56 -11.47 18.01 -0.96
N ASP A 57 -12.72 18.48 -0.96
CA ASP A 57 -13.86 17.89 -1.69
C ASP A 57 -14.08 18.49 -3.08
N HIS A 58 -13.07 19.21 -3.60
CA HIS A 58 -13.12 19.85 -4.90
C HIS A 58 -13.48 18.84 -6.00
N GLU A 59 -14.40 19.20 -6.89
CA GLU A 59 -14.92 18.33 -7.95
C GLU A 59 -13.80 17.76 -8.83
N LEU A 60 -12.84 18.60 -9.23
CA LEU A 60 -11.63 18.17 -9.94
C LEU A 60 -10.87 17.05 -9.23
N ARG A 61 -10.69 17.12 -7.90
CA ARG A 61 -9.98 16.09 -7.14
C ARG A 61 -10.74 14.79 -7.19
N ARG A 62 -12.07 14.84 -6.99
CA ARG A 62 -12.93 13.66 -7.06
C ARG A 62 -12.94 13.04 -8.46
N SER A 63 -13.06 13.85 -9.51
CA SER A 63 -13.03 13.39 -10.90
C SER A 63 -11.68 12.82 -11.30
N ALA A 64 -10.57 13.45 -10.89
CA ALA A 64 -9.23 12.91 -11.13
C ALA A 64 -9.00 11.60 -10.37
N THR A 65 -9.42 11.51 -9.11
CA THR A 65 -9.34 10.28 -8.32
C THR A 65 -10.17 9.17 -8.95
N ARG A 66 -11.41 9.46 -9.36
CA ARG A 66 -12.28 8.49 -10.05
C ARG A 66 -11.65 8.03 -11.35
N PHE A 67 -11.19 8.95 -12.19
CA PHE A 67 -10.47 8.62 -13.42
C PHE A 67 -9.26 7.72 -13.17
N LEU A 68 -8.47 7.98 -12.12
CA LEU A 68 -7.33 7.12 -11.79
C LEU A 68 -7.75 5.70 -11.36
N PHE A 69 -8.87 5.57 -10.64
CA PHE A 69 -9.41 4.26 -10.27
C PHE A 69 -9.97 3.52 -11.49
N ASP A 70 -10.78 4.19 -12.31
CA ASP A 70 -11.35 3.63 -13.53
C ASP A 70 -10.23 3.21 -14.49
N PHE A 71 -9.22 4.06 -14.69
CA PHE A 71 -8.05 3.73 -15.51
C PHE A 71 -7.25 2.55 -14.95
N ALA A 72 -7.10 2.45 -13.63
CA ALA A 72 -6.42 1.31 -13.00
C ALA A 72 -7.21 0.01 -13.15
N ASP A 73 -8.54 0.08 -13.15
CA ASP A 73 -9.42 -1.05 -13.40
C ASP A 73 -9.35 -1.48 -14.88
N ASP A 74 -9.44 -0.52 -15.81
CA ASP A 74 -9.30 -0.74 -17.24
C ASP A 74 -7.93 -1.36 -17.58
N LEU A 75 -6.85 -0.94 -16.91
CA LEU A 75 -5.52 -1.52 -17.10
C LEU A 75 -5.41 -2.99 -16.66
N GLN A 76 -6.35 -3.48 -15.85
CA GLN A 76 -6.39 -4.87 -15.38
C GLN A 76 -7.39 -5.72 -16.15
N HIS A 77 -8.50 -5.11 -16.59
CA HIS A 77 -9.65 -5.86 -17.12
C HIS A 77 -9.99 -5.55 -18.59
N ASP A 78 -9.55 -4.40 -19.14
CA ASP A 78 -9.80 -4.05 -20.54
C ASP A 78 -8.60 -4.43 -21.44
N PRO A 79 -8.74 -5.45 -22.31
CA PRO A 79 -7.66 -5.88 -23.19
C PRO A 79 -7.20 -4.80 -24.18
N ALA A 80 -8.05 -3.86 -24.57
CA ALA A 80 -7.65 -2.77 -25.45
C ALA A 80 -6.73 -1.76 -24.73
N THR A 81 -7.05 -1.44 -23.47
CA THR A 81 -6.24 -0.56 -22.61
C THR A 81 -4.91 -1.22 -22.24
N VAL A 82 -4.92 -2.52 -21.90
CA VAL A 82 -3.70 -3.31 -21.66
C VAL A 82 -2.77 -3.28 -22.87
N ALA A 83 -3.28 -3.62 -24.05
CA ALA A 83 -2.47 -3.64 -25.28
C ALA A 83 -1.87 -2.25 -25.60
N ARG A 84 -2.61 -1.18 -25.33
CA ARG A 84 -2.13 0.19 -25.53
C ARG A 84 -1.06 0.57 -24.53
N ALA A 85 -1.20 0.15 -23.27
CA ALA A 85 -0.20 0.37 -22.23
C ALA A 85 1.10 -0.39 -22.54
N ASP A 86 0.99 -1.64 -23.00
CA ASP A 86 2.16 -2.43 -23.42
C ASP A 86 2.87 -1.84 -24.64
N ALA A 87 2.13 -1.35 -25.64
CA ALA A 87 2.73 -0.68 -26.80
C ALA A 87 3.52 0.57 -26.40
N ILE A 88 2.97 1.38 -25.48
CA ILE A 88 3.66 2.57 -24.94
C ILE A 88 4.91 2.14 -24.16
N LYS A 89 4.79 1.12 -23.30
CA LYS A 89 5.91 0.56 -22.54
C LYS A 89 7.04 0.08 -23.47
N GLU A 90 6.71 -0.64 -24.53
CA GLU A 90 7.68 -1.09 -25.53
C GLU A 90 8.36 0.08 -26.23
N GLU A 91 7.61 1.11 -26.63
CA GLU A 91 8.17 2.30 -27.29
C GLU A 91 9.12 3.08 -26.36
N LEU A 92 8.78 3.22 -25.08
CA LEU A 92 9.64 3.87 -24.08
C LEU A 92 10.89 3.03 -23.78
N MET A 93 10.76 1.70 -23.69
CA MET A 93 11.87 0.78 -23.40
C MET A 93 12.80 0.59 -24.61
N ALA A 94 12.31 0.81 -25.83
CA ALA A 94 13.13 0.79 -27.04
C ALA A 94 14.16 1.94 -27.11
N ARG A 95 14.06 2.93 -26.23
CA ARG A 95 14.98 4.07 -26.16
C ARG A 95 15.94 3.89 -24.97
N ASP A 96 17.16 3.46 -25.25
CA ASP A 96 18.21 3.23 -24.23
C ASP A 96 18.46 4.45 -23.31
N GLU A 97 18.32 5.65 -23.86
CA GLU A 97 18.47 6.92 -23.15
C GLU A 97 17.40 7.08 -22.05
N ILE A 98 16.17 6.65 -22.33
CA ILE A 98 15.05 6.70 -21.40
C ILE A 98 15.23 5.66 -20.30
N ALA A 99 15.59 4.43 -20.67
CA ALA A 99 15.84 3.36 -19.71
C ALA A 99 16.97 3.74 -18.73
N THR A 100 18.03 4.35 -19.24
CA THR A 100 19.17 4.83 -18.44
C THR A 100 18.76 5.98 -17.51
N ALA A 101 17.99 6.96 -18.02
CA ALA A 101 17.49 8.07 -17.21
C ALA A 101 16.54 7.59 -16.10
N ALA A 102 15.65 6.64 -16.41
CA ALA A 102 14.74 6.03 -15.45
C ALA A 102 15.49 5.25 -14.36
N ALA A 103 16.51 4.48 -14.74
CA ALA A 103 17.36 3.75 -13.80
C ALA A 103 18.15 4.70 -12.86
N ALA A 104 18.67 5.81 -13.40
CA ALA A 104 19.37 6.83 -12.62
C ALA A 104 18.43 7.56 -11.65
N ALA A 105 17.21 7.90 -12.11
CA ALA A 105 16.17 8.49 -11.27
C ALA A 105 15.75 7.53 -10.14
N TRP A 106 15.56 6.24 -10.45
CA TRP A 106 15.24 5.21 -9.48
C TRP A 106 16.33 5.04 -8.43
N LYS A 107 17.61 4.99 -8.85
CA LYS A 107 18.75 4.91 -7.94
C LYS A 107 18.82 6.12 -7.01
N THR A 108 18.55 7.31 -7.54
CA THR A 108 18.51 8.55 -6.75
C THR A 108 17.36 8.55 -5.75
N LEU A 109 16.16 8.15 -6.18
CA LEU A 109 15.00 8.02 -5.31
C LEU A 109 15.26 7.01 -4.18
N LYS A 110 15.76 5.82 -4.53
CA LYS A 110 16.10 4.77 -3.56
C LYS A 110 17.10 5.29 -2.52
N ARG A 111 18.14 6.00 -2.96
CA ARG A 111 19.11 6.63 -2.07
C ARG A 111 18.46 7.65 -1.12
N LEU A 112 17.67 8.58 -1.66
CA LEU A 112 16.98 9.59 -0.85
C LEU A 112 16.02 8.97 0.18
N VAL A 113 15.37 7.85 -0.19
CA VAL A 113 14.49 7.11 0.72
C VAL A 113 15.31 6.43 1.81
N LEU A 114 16.38 5.71 1.46
CA LEU A 114 17.23 5.00 2.44
C LEU A 114 17.92 5.98 3.40
N GLU A 115 18.54 7.05 2.87
CA GLU A 115 19.15 8.12 3.67
C GLU A 115 18.11 8.81 4.56
N GLY A 116 16.90 9.04 4.03
CA GLY A 116 15.80 9.65 4.78
C GLY A 116 15.20 8.74 5.87
N VAL A 117 15.40 7.43 5.80
CA VAL A 117 14.98 6.43 6.80
C VAL A 117 16.04 6.28 7.89
N ASP A 118 17.32 6.30 7.51
CA ASP A 118 18.44 6.14 8.45
C ASP A 118 18.70 7.41 9.29
N ASP A 119 18.30 8.60 8.85
CA ASP A 119 18.43 9.83 9.65
C ASP A 119 17.24 10.01 10.63
N PRO A 120 17.48 9.98 11.96
CA PRO A 120 16.44 10.12 12.95
C PRO A 120 15.74 11.48 13.01
N SER A 121 16.37 12.52 12.47
CA SER A 121 15.88 13.89 12.43
C SER A 121 15.22 14.26 11.09
N SER A 122 15.18 13.32 10.15
CA SER A 122 14.62 13.51 8.82
C SER A 122 13.15 13.93 8.87
N ALA A 123 12.84 15.03 8.17
CA ALA A 123 11.47 15.47 7.96
C ALA A 123 10.61 14.40 7.25
N LEU A 124 11.23 13.49 6.49
CA LEU A 124 10.54 12.35 5.89
C LEU A 124 10.08 11.36 6.95
N ARG A 125 10.96 10.96 7.88
CA ARG A 125 10.64 10.01 8.94
C ARG A 125 9.53 10.54 9.84
N THR A 126 9.66 11.77 10.30
CA THR A 126 8.63 12.42 11.14
C THR A 126 7.27 12.44 10.44
N ARG A 127 7.24 12.78 9.14
CA ARG A 127 5.99 12.80 8.37
C ARG A 127 5.42 11.42 8.12
N ILE A 128 6.26 10.41 7.89
CA ILE A 128 5.83 9.02 7.76
C ILE A 128 5.24 8.56 9.09
N THR A 129 5.93 8.80 10.20
CA THR A 129 5.43 8.49 11.54
C THR A 129 4.08 9.15 11.80
N ASP A 130 3.96 10.46 11.54
CA ASP A 130 2.69 11.18 11.69
C ASP A 130 1.58 10.64 10.79
N ALA A 131 1.92 10.24 9.56
CA ALA A 131 0.95 9.65 8.63
C ALA A 131 0.48 8.28 9.11
N VAL A 132 1.40 7.44 9.58
CA VAL A 132 1.10 6.13 10.13
C VAL A 132 0.25 6.25 11.39
N ILE A 133 0.58 7.17 12.29
CA ILE A 133 -0.22 7.45 13.49
C ILE A 133 -1.62 7.88 13.09
N ARG A 134 -1.77 8.85 12.18
CA ARG A 134 -3.10 9.29 11.72
C ARG A 134 -3.91 8.18 11.07
N ILE A 135 -3.27 7.31 10.28
CA ILE A 135 -3.93 6.13 9.70
C ILE A 135 -4.39 5.19 10.80
N GLY A 136 -3.55 4.94 11.82
CA GLY A 136 -3.91 4.12 12.98
C GLY A 136 -5.05 4.71 13.80
N GLU A 137 -5.07 6.02 13.99
CA GLU A 137 -6.16 6.74 14.66
C GLU A 137 -7.45 6.67 13.84
N SER A 138 -7.39 6.94 12.52
CA SER A 138 -8.53 6.75 11.62
C SER A 138 -9.06 5.32 11.66
N LEU A 139 -8.20 4.30 11.63
CA LEU A 139 -8.60 2.91 11.77
C LEU A 139 -9.18 2.60 13.15
N ARG A 140 -8.72 3.24 14.23
CA ARG A 140 -9.29 3.00 15.56
C ARG A 140 -10.66 3.66 15.71
N ASP A 141 -10.83 4.84 15.13
CA ASP A 141 -11.95 5.73 15.45
C ASP A 141 -13.08 5.63 14.39
N ASP A 142 -12.79 5.16 13.18
CA ASP A 142 -13.76 4.95 12.09
C ASP A 142 -14.05 3.46 11.87
N ALA A 143 -15.31 3.04 12.09
CA ALA A 143 -15.75 1.67 11.89
C ALA A 143 -15.87 1.30 10.40
N ASP A 144 -16.36 2.21 9.56
CA ASP A 144 -16.54 1.94 8.13
C ASP A 144 -15.19 1.79 7.41
N LEU A 145 -14.18 2.55 7.85
CA LEU A 145 -12.83 2.46 7.32
C LEU A 145 -12.15 1.15 7.73
N ARG A 146 -12.38 0.66 8.96
CA ARG A 146 -11.93 -0.66 9.40
C ARG A 146 -12.50 -1.77 8.55
N ASP A 147 -13.81 -1.80 8.36
CA ASP A 147 -14.48 -2.88 7.64
C ASP A 147 -14.01 -2.95 6.19
N LYS A 148 -13.74 -1.78 5.57
CA LYS A 148 -13.13 -1.72 4.24
C LYS A 148 -11.72 -2.30 4.19
N VAL A 149 -10.88 -1.93 5.17
CA VAL A 149 -9.50 -2.42 5.25
C VAL A 149 -9.48 -3.92 5.52
N ASP A 150 -10.32 -4.41 6.44
CA ASP A 150 -10.44 -5.83 6.74
C ASP A 150 -10.88 -6.64 5.51
N SER A 151 -11.93 -6.18 4.82
CA SER A 151 -12.39 -6.80 3.56
C SER A 151 -11.31 -6.81 2.48
N TRP A 152 -10.50 -5.76 2.39
CA TRP A 152 -9.38 -5.72 1.45
C TRP A 152 -8.26 -6.68 1.84
N THR A 153 -7.90 -6.74 3.12
CA THR A 153 -6.90 -7.68 3.65
C THR A 153 -7.32 -9.13 3.42
N VAL A 154 -8.59 -9.46 3.66
CA VAL A 154 -9.14 -10.80 3.39
C VAL A 154 -9.03 -11.14 1.90
N ARG A 155 -9.41 -10.22 1.01
CA ARG A 155 -9.30 -10.42 -0.44
C ARG A 155 -7.85 -10.59 -0.90
N ALA A 156 -6.93 -9.77 -0.38
CA ALA A 156 -5.52 -9.88 -0.69
C ALA A 156 -4.94 -11.24 -0.22
N ALA A 157 -5.29 -11.68 0.99
CA ALA A 157 -4.90 -12.98 1.50
C ALA A 157 -5.47 -14.14 0.65
N GLN A 158 -6.75 -14.06 0.28
CA GLN A 158 -7.40 -15.04 -0.59
C GLN A 158 -6.72 -15.12 -1.96
N HIS A 159 -6.37 -13.97 -2.54
CA HIS A 159 -5.66 -13.92 -3.82
C HIS A 159 -4.26 -14.54 -3.71
N LEU A 160 -3.49 -14.20 -2.67
CA LEU A 160 -2.18 -14.77 -2.44
C LEU A 160 -2.22 -16.29 -2.21
N VAL A 161 -3.20 -16.79 -1.46
CA VAL A 161 -3.38 -18.23 -1.24
C VAL A 161 -3.85 -18.93 -2.51
N SER A 162 -4.71 -18.31 -3.30
CA SER A 162 -5.15 -18.87 -4.59
C SER A 162 -3.99 -18.99 -5.58
N GLU A 163 -3.15 -17.95 -5.67
CA GLU A 163 -2.07 -17.87 -6.65
C GLU A 163 -0.82 -18.67 -6.22
N TYR A 164 -0.44 -18.57 -4.94
CA TYR A 164 0.81 -19.13 -4.41
C TYR A 164 0.61 -20.23 -3.37
N GLY A 165 -0.62 -20.64 -3.07
CA GLY A 165 -0.90 -21.64 -2.01
C GLY A 165 -0.23 -22.99 -2.25
N VAL A 166 -0.09 -23.41 -3.51
CA VAL A 166 0.63 -24.63 -3.88
C VAL A 166 2.13 -24.49 -3.60
N GLU A 167 2.73 -23.34 -3.93
CA GLU A 167 4.15 -23.03 -3.67
C GLU A 167 4.43 -22.90 -2.16
N ILE A 168 3.55 -22.25 -1.41
CA ILE A 168 3.65 -22.13 0.05
C ILE A 168 3.59 -23.51 0.71
N THR A 169 2.69 -24.38 0.25
CA THR A 169 2.58 -25.76 0.75
C THR A 169 3.84 -26.57 0.43
N ALA A 170 4.41 -26.39 -0.77
CA ALA A 170 5.67 -27.02 -1.14
C ALA A 170 6.83 -26.56 -0.24
N ILE A 171 6.94 -25.26 0.05
CA ILE A 171 7.98 -24.71 0.96
C ILE A 171 7.83 -25.26 2.38
N ILE A 172 6.60 -25.33 2.91
CA ILE A 172 6.34 -25.90 4.23
C ILE A 172 6.74 -27.38 4.25
N THR A 173 6.38 -28.13 3.21
CA THR A 173 6.69 -29.56 3.08
C THR A 173 8.20 -29.77 3.02
N GLU A 174 8.90 -29.06 2.14
CA GLU A 174 10.37 -29.12 2.02
C GLU A 174 11.07 -28.69 3.32
N THR A 175 10.53 -27.71 4.04
CA THR A 175 11.07 -27.27 5.33
C THR A 175 10.93 -28.34 6.40
N ILE A 176 9.77 -29.01 6.48
CA ILE A 176 9.51 -30.11 7.43
C ILE A 176 10.35 -31.35 7.07
N GLU A 177 10.48 -31.69 5.79
CA GLU A 177 11.30 -32.82 5.34
C GLU A 177 12.79 -32.62 5.64
N ARG A 178 13.25 -31.36 5.70
CA ARG A 178 14.62 -31.02 6.12
C ARG A 178 14.81 -31.00 7.63
N TRP A 179 13.75 -31.16 8.44
CA TRP A 179 13.91 -31.30 9.89
C TRP A 179 14.32 -32.73 10.22
N ASP A 180 15.44 -32.87 10.91
CA ASP A 180 15.84 -34.13 11.54
C ASP A 180 14.77 -34.53 12.58
N ALA A 181 14.45 -35.82 12.69
CA ALA A 181 13.35 -36.32 13.50
C ALA A 181 13.50 -35.92 14.99
N GLU A 182 14.73 -35.80 15.49
CA GLU A 182 15.04 -35.30 16.82
C GLU A 182 14.76 -33.79 16.99
N GLU A 183 15.05 -32.98 15.98
CA GLU A 183 14.83 -31.53 15.99
C GLU A 183 13.33 -31.20 15.88
N ALA A 184 12.59 -31.94 15.05
CA ALA A 184 11.14 -31.84 14.93
C ALA A 184 10.43 -32.21 16.24
N SER A 185 10.81 -33.35 16.84
CA SER A 185 10.27 -33.81 18.12
C SER A 185 10.53 -32.77 19.24
N ARG A 186 11.76 -32.26 19.34
CA ARG A 186 12.13 -31.27 20.36
C ARG A 186 11.38 -29.95 20.22
N ARG A 187 11.13 -29.48 19.00
CA ARG A 187 10.38 -28.23 18.75
C ARG A 187 8.89 -28.38 19.05
N ILE A 188 8.30 -29.52 18.70
CA ILE A 188 6.91 -29.85 19.04
C ILE A 188 6.78 -30.00 20.57
N GLU A 189 7.73 -30.66 21.23
CA GLU A 189 7.73 -30.82 22.69
C GLU A 189 7.92 -29.47 23.43
N LEU A 190 8.79 -28.59 22.93
CA LEU A 190 8.99 -27.24 23.49
C LEU A 190 7.73 -26.36 23.40
N HIS A 191 6.89 -26.55 22.39
CA HIS A 191 5.67 -25.73 22.19
C HIS A 191 4.39 -26.39 22.69
N VAL A 192 4.33 -27.73 22.78
CA VAL A 192 3.11 -28.51 23.08
C VAL A 192 3.25 -29.36 24.36
N GLY A 193 4.45 -29.44 24.95
CA GLY A 193 4.76 -30.38 26.05
C GLY A 193 3.92 -30.21 27.31
N ARG A 194 3.45 -28.99 27.63
CA ARG A 194 2.57 -28.76 28.80
C ARG A 194 1.18 -29.34 28.61
N ASP A 195 0.64 -29.31 27.39
CA ASP A 195 -0.73 -29.73 27.09
C ASP A 195 -0.88 -31.26 27.06
N LEU A 196 0.16 -31.98 26.61
CA LEU A 196 0.20 -33.45 26.67
C LEU A 196 0.19 -34.00 28.10
N GLN A 197 0.78 -33.27 29.06
CA GLN A 197 0.76 -33.66 30.48
C GLN A 197 -0.63 -33.51 31.11
N PHE A 198 -1.44 -32.54 30.67
CA PHE A 198 -2.81 -32.37 31.18
C PHE A 198 -3.70 -33.56 30.85
N ILE A 199 -3.52 -34.22 29.70
CA ILE A 199 -4.25 -35.46 29.37
C ILE A 199 -3.87 -36.58 30.36
N ARG A 200 -2.57 -36.72 30.69
CA ARG A 200 -2.09 -37.74 31.63
C ARG A 200 -2.56 -37.49 33.06
N ILE A 201 -2.53 -36.24 33.52
CA ILE A 201 -3.02 -35.84 34.86
C ILE A 201 -4.53 -36.01 34.95
N ASN A 202 -5.29 -35.55 33.96
CA ASN A 202 -6.75 -35.73 33.96
C ASN A 202 -7.14 -37.22 33.95
N GLY A 203 -6.39 -38.07 33.23
CA GLY A 203 -6.59 -39.51 33.23
C GLY A 203 -6.38 -40.16 34.60
N THR A 204 -5.33 -39.79 35.34
CA THR A 204 -5.08 -40.36 36.68
C THR A 204 -6.05 -39.84 37.73
N VAL A 205 -6.46 -38.56 37.65
CA VAL A 205 -7.44 -37.95 38.58
C VAL A 205 -8.82 -38.58 38.39
N VAL A 206 -9.29 -38.69 37.15
CA VAL A 206 -10.61 -39.32 36.86
C VAL A 206 -10.60 -40.80 37.24
N GLY A 207 -9.51 -41.53 36.94
CA GLY A 207 -9.36 -42.93 37.33
C GLY A 207 -9.37 -43.14 38.85
N ALA A 208 -8.68 -42.27 39.60
CA ALA A 208 -8.67 -42.32 41.06
C ALA A 208 -10.05 -42.03 41.67
N MET A 209 -10.77 -41.02 41.16
CA MET A 209 -12.13 -40.71 41.64
C MET A 209 -13.13 -41.82 41.32
N ALA A 210 -13.05 -42.41 40.12
CA ALA A 210 -13.89 -43.55 39.75
C ALA A 210 -13.61 -44.77 40.63
N GLY A 211 -12.32 -45.07 40.89
CA GLY A 211 -11.93 -46.15 41.79
C GLY A 211 -12.42 -45.93 43.23
N LEU A 212 -12.30 -44.71 43.75
CA LEU A 212 -12.79 -44.35 45.07
C LEU A 212 -14.32 -44.48 45.17
N ALA A 213 -15.04 -44.04 44.15
CA ALA A 213 -16.50 -44.15 44.09
C ALA A 213 -16.95 -45.63 44.06
N ILE A 214 -16.32 -46.46 43.24
CA ILE A 214 -16.59 -47.90 43.19
C ILE A 214 -16.31 -48.54 44.55
N TYR A 215 -15.18 -48.23 45.18
CA TYR A 215 -14.81 -48.75 46.48
C TYR A 215 -15.80 -48.34 47.58
N ALA A 216 -16.21 -47.07 47.61
CA ALA A 216 -17.18 -46.57 48.58
C ALA A 216 -18.57 -47.21 48.42
N ILE A 217 -19.02 -47.41 47.17
CA ILE A 217 -20.29 -48.11 46.90
C ILE A 217 -20.21 -49.58 47.32
N ALA A 218 -19.09 -50.26 47.03
CA ALA A 218 -18.88 -51.63 47.46
C ALA A 218 -18.93 -51.78 48.99
N GLN A 219 -18.35 -50.82 49.73
CA GLN A 219 -18.33 -50.83 51.20
C GLN A 219 -19.67 -50.43 51.84
N LEU A 220 -20.56 -49.75 51.10
CA LEU A 220 -21.91 -49.38 51.58
C LEU A 220 -22.96 -50.46 51.33
N LEU A 221 -22.70 -51.36 50.37
CA LEU A 221 -23.62 -52.44 49.99
C LEU A 221 -23.30 -53.79 50.64
N PHE A 222 -22.16 -53.91 51.33
CA PHE A 222 -21.73 -55.08 52.09
C PHE A 222 -21.47 -54.70 53.56
#